data_AF-A0A443J1P8-F1
#
_entry.id   AF-A0A443J1P8-F1
#
_cell.length_a   1.000
_cell.length_b   1.000
_cell.length_c   1.000
_cell.angle_alpha   90.00
_cell.angle_beta   90.00
_cell.angle_gamma   90.00
#
_symmetry.space_group_name_H-M   'P 1'
#
loop_
_entity.id
_entity.type
_entity.pdbx_description
1 polymer ?
#
loop_
_entity_poly.entity_id
_entity_poly.type
_entity_poly.pdbx_seq_one_letter_code
_entity_poly.pdbx_strand_id
1 'polypeptide(L)'
;MTIRADIMALPPQDRLPAALAVIGDLTGEEDGLAAAYQEMGLTPQEARIAAYLTKRSPGMVPYDAITLAAVGIETDPISPDTIKAYVHRLRHKLAPAIRVVTVWGEGYRIEGEFPKPIKTPPVQIPSNIKRQLTPRGRARQPWTPEDDAALTEMRASGSDWWAIADELERSERAVQDRWWRIGARSD
;
A
#
# COMPACT_ATOMS: atom_id res chain seq x y z
N MET A 1 -1.17 -11.53 14.51
CA MET A 1 0.01 -11.01 13.79
C MET A 1 -0.37 -9.68 13.18
N THR A 2 0.47 -8.65 13.30
CA THR A 2 0.20 -7.32 12.77
C THR A 2 1.03 -7.09 11.51
N ILE A 3 0.41 -6.52 10.47
CA ILE A 3 1.02 -6.22 9.16
C ILE A 3 2.38 -5.52 9.31
N ARG A 4 2.52 -4.64 10.32
CA ARG A 4 3.78 -3.97 10.65
C ARG A 4 4.91 -4.94 11.02
N ALA A 5 4.63 -5.95 11.84
CA ALA A 5 5.65 -6.91 12.27
C ALA A 5 6.16 -7.76 11.09
N ASP A 6 5.24 -8.16 10.21
CA ASP A 6 5.56 -8.99 9.04
C ASP A 6 6.37 -8.19 7.99
N ILE A 7 6.03 -6.91 7.77
CA ILE A 7 6.82 -6.01 6.90
C ILE A 7 8.22 -5.76 7.49
N MET A 8 8.32 -5.58 8.81
CA MET A 8 9.61 -5.32 9.47
C MET A 8 10.54 -6.55 9.48
N ALA A 9 9.98 -7.75 9.35
CA ALA A 9 10.75 -8.99 9.23
C ALA A 9 11.46 -9.13 7.87
N LEU A 10 11.08 -8.34 6.85
CA LEU A 10 11.71 -8.35 5.54
C LEU A 10 13.04 -7.57 5.53
N PRO A 11 13.96 -7.88 4.59
CA PRO A 11 15.15 -7.08 4.36
C PRO A 11 14.79 -5.61 4.07
N PRO A 12 15.58 -4.61 4.53
CA PRO A 12 15.24 -3.18 4.41
C PRO A 12 14.85 -2.73 3.01
N GLN A 13 15.48 -3.27 1.97
CA GLN A 13 15.19 -2.97 0.57
C GLN A 13 13.82 -3.46 0.10
N ASP A 14 13.26 -4.49 0.74
CA ASP A 14 12.02 -5.16 0.34
C ASP A 14 10.80 -4.69 1.16
N ARG A 15 11.03 -3.97 2.26
CA ARG A 15 9.95 -3.47 3.15
C ARG A 15 9.04 -2.47 2.45
N LEU A 16 9.61 -1.52 1.71
CA LEU A 16 8.84 -0.48 1.03
C LEU A 16 8.02 -1.06 -0.14
N PRO A 17 8.58 -1.91 -1.02
CA PRO A 17 7.78 -2.66 -1.99
C PRO A 17 6.66 -3.49 -1.36
N ALA A 18 6.94 -4.23 -0.27
CA ALA A 18 5.94 -5.05 0.40
C ALA A 18 4.84 -4.20 1.07
N ALA A 19 5.21 -3.08 1.71
CA ALA A 19 4.25 -2.15 2.28
C ALA A 19 3.36 -1.50 1.21
N LEU A 20 3.94 -1.12 0.07
CA LEU A 20 3.20 -0.55 -1.05
C LEU A 20 2.28 -1.58 -1.71
N ALA A 21 2.70 -2.83 -1.84
CA ALA A 21 1.84 -3.92 -2.33
C ALA A 21 0.66 -4.17 -1.38
N VAL A 22 0.92 -4.23 -0.07
CA VAL A 22 -0.14 -4.38 0.95
C VAL A 22 -1.08 -3.17 0.94
N ILE A 23 -0.56 -1.95 0.81
CA ILE A 23 -1.39 -0.73 0.69
C ILE A 23 -2.17 -0.76 -0.63
N GLY A 24 -1.57 -1.18 -1.74
CA GLY A 24 -2.21 -1.32 -3.05
C GLY A 24 -3.34 -2.35 -3.03
N ASP A 25 -3.13 -3.48 -2.34
CA ASP A 25 -4.15 -4.50 -2.11
C ASP A 25 -5.28 -3.99 -1.21
N LEU A 26 -4.97 -3.17 -0.19
CA LEU A 26 -5.95 -2.60 0.75
C LEU A 26 -6.73 -1.41 0.19
N THR A 27 -6.15 -0.63 -0.72
CA THR A 27 -6.74 0.60 -1.29
C THR A 27 -7.32 0.40 -2.68
N GLY A 28 -6.92 -0.67 -3.39
CA GLY A 28 -7.25 -0.87 -4.80
C GLY A 28 -6.57 0.15 -5.73
N GLU A 29 -5.58 0.92 -5.27
CA GLU A 29 -4.96 2.03 -6.02
C GLU A 29 -4.09 1.59 -7.21
N GLU A 30 -3.76 0.30 -7.33
CA GLU A 30 -3.10 -0.25 -8.54
C GLU A 30 -4.08 -0.64 -9.66
N ASP A 31 -5.39 -0.42 -9.49
CA ASP A 31 -6.36 -0.77 -10.51
C ASP A 31 -6.54 0.32 -11.57
N GLY A 32 -5.51 0.50 -12.41
CA GLY A 32 -5.64 1.20 -13.69
C GLY A 32 -6.82 0.66 -14.54
N LEU A 33 -7.23 -0.57 -14.28
CA LEU A 33 -8.41 -1.20 -14.83
C LEU A 33 -9.72 -0.67 -14.21
N ALA A 34 -9.78 -0.45 -12.89
CA ALA A 34 -10.94 0.21 -12.26
C ALA A 34 -11.06 1.66 -12.72
N ALA A 35 -9.94 2.38 -12.86
CA ALA A 35 -9.95 3.71 -13.46
C ALA A 35 -10.52 3.69 -14.89
N ALA A 36 -10.12 2.71 -15.70
CA ALA A 36 -10.66 2.52 -17.06
C ALA A 36 -12.18 2.29 -17.05
N TYR A 37 -12.69 1.52 -16.09
CA TYR A 37 -14.13 1.31 -15.93
C TYR A 37 -14.88 2.57 -15.42
N GLN A 38 -14.24 3.40 -14.60
CA GLN A 38 -14.83 4.68 -14.17
C GLN A 38 -14.98 5.65 -15.34
N GLU A 39 -14.02 5.70 -16.27
CA GLU A 39 -14.15 6.48 -17.52
C GLU A 39 -15.34 6.00 -18.38
N MET A 40 -15.75 4.73 -18.24
CA MET A 40 -16.95 4.18 -18.87
C MET A 40 -18.26 4.48 -18.11
N GLY A 41 -18.22 5.30 -17.05
CA GLY A 41 -19.41 5.71 -16.29
C GLY A 41 -19.84 4.75 -15.17
N LEU A 42 -18.95 3.85 -14.74
CA LEU A 42 -19.17 3.01 -13.56
C LEU A 42 -18.86 3.79 -12.28
N THR A 43 -19.59 3.51 -11.21
CA THR A 43 -19.25 4.05 -9.88
C THR A 43 -17.96 3.41 -9.37
N PRO A 44 -17.29 4.00 -8.34
CA PRO A 44 -16.05 3.43 -7.81
C PRO A 44 -16.18 1.97 -7.34
N GLN A 45 -17.32 1.59 -6.74
CA GLN A 45 -17.59 0.21 -6.34
C GLN A 45 -17.86 -0.71 -7.54
N GLU A 46 -18.66 -0.26 -8.51
CA GLU A 46 -18.92 -1.01 -9.74
C GLU A 46 -17.62 -1.27 -10.53
N ALA A 47 -16.78 -0.25 -10.64
CA ALA A 47 -15.50 -0.32 -11.31
C ALA A 47 -14.52 -1.28 -10.61
N ARG A 48 -14.48 -1.28 -9.27
CA ARG A 48 -13.70 -2.24 -8.48
C ARG A 48 -14.15 -3.68 -8.73
N ILE A 49 -15.47 -3.94 -8.69
CA ILE A 49 -16.02 -5.27 -8.96
C ILE A 49 -15.70 -5.69 -10.41
N ALA A 50 -15.90 -4.81 -11.39
CA ALA A 50 -15.62 -5.09 -12.79
C ALA A 50 -14.11 -5.36 -13.05
N ALA A 51 -13.22 -4.57 -12.46
CA ALA A 51 -11.78 -4.77 -12.53
C ALA A 51 -11.38 -6.12 -11.91
N TYR A 52 -11.94 -6.45 -10.74
CA TYR A 52 -11.67 -7.72 -10.07
C TYR A 52 -12.13 -8.93 -10.89
N LEU A 53 -13.34 -8.89 -11.45
CA LEU A 53 -13.84 -9.93 -12.36
C LEU A 53 -12.94 -10.05 -13.60
N THR A 54 -12.48 -8.93 -14.14
CA THR A 54 -11.64 -8.89 -15.35
C THR A 54 -10.26 -9.50 -15.10
N LYS A 55 -9.62 -9.17 -13.97
CA LYS A 55 -8.34 -9.76 -13.55
C LYS A 55 -8.41 -11.28 -13.39
N ARG A 56 -9.58 -11.82 -13.07
CA ARG A 56 -9.83 -13.26 -12.90
C ARG A 56 -10.40 -13.94 -14.13
N SER A 57 -10.71 -13.19 -15.19
CA SER A 57 -11.21 -13.74 -16.46
C SER A 57 -10.13 -14.62 -17.12
N PRO A 58 -10.49 -15.77 -17.73
CA PRO A 58 -11.84 -16.28 -17.96
C PRO A 58 -12.48 -17.04 -16.79
N GLY A 59 -11.78 -17.13 -15.64
CA GLY A 59 -12.23 -17.88 -14.47
C GLY A 59 -13.48 -17.31 -13.79
N MET A 60 -14.11 -18.18 -12.98
CA MET A 60 -15.23 -17.83 -12.12
C MET A 60 -14.71 -17.19 -10.83
N VAL A 61 -15.41 -16.15 -10.37
CA VAL A 61 -15.15 -15.49 -9.10
C VAL A 61 -16.27 -15.80 -8.11
N PRO A 62 -15.95 -16.40 -6.95
CA PRO A 62 -16.94 -16.73 -5.93
C PRO A 62 -17.62 -15.51 -5.36
N TYR A 63 -18.84 -15.71 -4.85
CA TYR A 63 -19.65 -14.67 -4.24
C TYR A 63 -18.89 -13.91 -3.13
N ASP A 64 -18.28 -14.63 -2.19
CA ASP A 64 -17.57 -14.03 -1.04
C ASP A 64 -16.37 -13.18 -1.47
N ALA A 65 -15.68 -13.59 -2.53
CA ALA A 65 -14.56 -12.84 -3.08
C ALA A 65 -15.01 -11.53 -3.75
N ILE A 66 -16.21 -11.51 -4.33
CA ILE A 66 -16.79 -10.28 -4.90
C ILE A 66 -17.22 -9.33 -3.78
N THR A 67 -17.81 -9.87 -2.70
CA THR A 67 -18.14 -9.07 -1.52
C THR A 67 -16.90 -8.40 -0.95
N LEU A 68 -15.80 -9.14 -0.78
CA LEU A 68 -14.54 -8.59 -0.29
C LEU A 68 -14.00 -7.47 -1.21
N ALA A 69 -14.07 -7.67 -2.53
CA ALA A 69 -13.65 -6.66 -3.50
C ALA A 69 -14.55 -5.40 -3.51
N ALA A 70 -15.85 -5.57 -3.22
CA ALA A 70 -16.82 -4.49 -3.18
C ALA A 70 -16.68 -3.61 -1.93
N VAL A 71 -16.36 -4.22 -0.77
CA VAL A 71 -16.20 -3.54 0.53
C VAL A 71 -15.08 -2.49 0.48
N GLY A 72 -13.89 -2.82 -0.04
CA GLY A 72 -12.76 -1.89 0.01
C GLY A 72 -12.37 -1.53 1.45
N ILE A 73 -12.26 -0.24 1.78
CA ILE A 73 -11.89 0.28 3.13
C ILE A 73 -13.12 0.38 4.07
N GLU A 74 -14.32 0.08 3.58
CA GLU A 74 -15.56 0.18 4.36
C GLU A 74 -15.63 -0.93 5.43
N THR A 75 -16.07 -0.61 6.65
CA THR A 75 -16.09 -1.57 7.77
C THR A 75 -17.35 -2.43 7.84
N ASP A 76 -18.40 -2.08 7.10
CA ASP A 76 -19.69 -2.78 7.17
C ASP A 76 -19.80 -3.88 6.12
N PRO A 77 -20.24 -5.10 6.52
CA PRO A 77 -20.39 -6.21 5.59
C PRO A 77 -21.50 -5.94 4.56
N ILE A 78 -21.13 -6.00 3.28
CA ILE A 78 -22.08 -5.84 2.16
C ILE A 78 -22.96 -7.10 2.04
N SER A 79 -24.27 -6.89 1.95
CA SER A 79 -25.26 -7.99 1.84
C SER A 79 -25.19 -8.74 0.50
N PRO A 80 -25.49 -10.07 0.52
CA PRO A 80 -25.89 -10.91 -0.62
C PRO A 80 -26.57 -10.19 -1.79
N ASP A 81 -27.62 -9.43 -1.47
CA ASP A 81 -28.50 -8.83 -2.46
C ASP A 81 -27.94 -7.54 -3.06
N THR A 82 -27.06 -6.84 -2.33
CA THR A 82 -26.40 -5.64 -2.84
C THR A 82 -25.44 -5.99 -3.99
N ILE A 83 -24.71 -7.11 -3.89
CA ILE A 83 -23.86 -7.58 -5.00
C ILE A 83 -24.69 -7.95 -6.23
N LYS A 84 -25.85 -8.60 -6.04
CA LYS A 84 -26.76 -8.88 -7.18
C LYS A 84 -27.21 -7.58 -7.85
N ALA A 85 -27.50 -6.53 -7.08
CA ALA A 85 -27.81 -5.21 -7.61
C ALA A 85 -26.64 -4.58 -8.36
N TYR A 86 -25.39 -4.68 -7.86
CA TYR A 86 -24.21 -4.24 -8.61
C TYR A 86 -24.03 -5.03 -9.91
N VAL A 87 -24.13 -6.36 -9.88
CA VAL A 87 -24.02 -7.20 -11.09
C VAL A 87 -25.12 -6.86 -12.11
N HIS A 88 -26.34 -6.62 -11.65
CA HIS A 88 -27.44 -6.17 -12.51
C HIS A 88 -27.10 -4.85 -13.20
N ARG A 89 -26.58 -3.85 -12.46
CA ARG A 89 -26.13 -2.58 -13.03
C ARG A 89 -24.96 -2.74 -13.99
N LEU A 90 -23.98 -3.58 -13.65
CA LEU A 90 -22.83 -3.87 -14.51
C LEU A 90 -23.27 -4.47 -15.84
N ARG A 91 -24.21 -5.42 -15.85
CA ARG A 91 -24.76 -5.98 -17.09
C ARG A 91 -25.36 -4.93 -18.01
N HIS A 92 -26.06 -3.95 -17.45
CA HIS A 92 -26.66 -2.88 -18.23
C HIS A 92 -25.61 -1.88 -18.75
N LYS A 93 -24.61 -1.52 -17.92
CA LYS A 93 -23.60 -0.51 -18.27
C LYS A 93 -22.50 -1.03 -19.20
N LEU A 94 -22.19 -2.31 -19.11
CA LEU A 94 -21.08 -2.93 -19.84
C LEU A 94 -21.50 -3.60 -21.16
N ALA A 95 -22.80 -3.82 -21.35
CA ALA A 95 -23.33 -4.33 -22.60
C ALA A 95 -23.21 -3.29 -23.73
N PRO A 96 -23.02 -3.72 -24.99
CA PRO A 96 -22.88 -5.11 -25.46
C PRO A 96 -21.43 -5.64 -25.43
N ALA A 97 -20.43 -4.80 -25.19
CA ALA A 97 -19.01 -5.15 -25.34
C ALA A 97 -18.51 -6.16 -24.31
N ILE A 98 -19.04 -6.09 -23.08
CA ILE A 98 -18.62 -6.93 -21.96
C ILE A 98 -19.87 -7.52 -21.29
N ARG A 99 -19.85 -8.84 -21.08
CA ARG A 99 -20.96 -9.63 -20.50
C ARG A 99 -20.55 -10.22 -19.16
N VAL A 100 -21.37 -10.01 -18.14
CA VAL A 100 -21.23 -10.67 -16.84
C VAL A 100 -22.13 -11.90 -16.80
N VAL A 101 -21.54 -13.08 -16.81
CA VAL A 101 -22.21 -14.38 -16.84
C VAL A 101 -22.33 -14.93 -15.41
N THR A 102 -23.52 -15.40 -15.03
CA THR A 102 -23.72 -16.11 -13.76
C THR A 102 -23.27 -17.56 -13.91
N VAL A 103 -22.42 -18.04 -13.00
CA VAL A 103 -22.10 -19.45 -12.84
C VAL A 103 -22.92 -19.96 -11.66
N TRP A 104 -23.94 -20.76 -11.96
CA TRP A 104 -24.94 -21.20 -10.97
C TRP A 104 -24.30 -21.85 -9.74
N GLY A 105 -24.67 -21.35 -8.55
CA GLY A 105 -24.19 -21.87 -7.27
C GLY A 105 -22.76 -21.48 -6.89
N GLU A 106 -21.99 -20.89 -7.80
CA GLU A 106 -20.56 -20.62 -7.56
C GLU A 106 -20.24 -19.12 -7.56
N GLY A 107 -20.78 -18.33 -8.50
CA GLY A 107 -20.52 -16.90 -8.55
C GLY A 107 -20.71 -16.28 -9.93
N TYR A 108 -19.77 -15.42 -10.33
CA TYR A 108 -19.85 -14.66 -11.58
C TYR A 108 -18.54 -14.70 -12.34
N ARG A 109 -18.63 -14.62 -13.67
CA ARG A 109 -17.49 -14.44 -14.56
C ARG A 109 -17.78 -13.32 -15.55
N ILE A 110 -16.73 -12.78 -16.16
CA ILE A 110 -16.85 -11.72 -17.15
C ILE A 110 -16.19 -12.15 -18.47
N GLU A 111 -16.85 -11.80 -19.58
CA GLU A 111 -16.45 -12.15 -20.93
C GLU A 111 -16.59 -10.93 -21.86
N GLY A 112 -15.75 -10.81 -22.87
CA GLY A 112 -15.84 -9.75 -23.87
C GLY A 112 -14.53 -8.99 -24.06
N GLU A 113 -14.63 -7.79 -24.64
CA GLU A 113 -13.49 -6.92 -24.87
C GLU A 113 -13.30 -5.96 -23.69
N PHE A 114 -12.29 -6.25 -22.86
CA PHE A 114 -12.01 -5.46 -21.67
C PHE A 114 -11.28 -4.16 -22.00
N PRO A 115 -11.51 -3.09 -21.23
CA PRO A 115 -10.75 -1.86 -21.39
C PRO A 115 -9.28 -2.10 -21.05
N LYS A 116 -8.39 -1.37 -21.74
CA LYS A 116 -6.97 -1.39 -21.38
C LYS A 116 -6.79 -0.68 -20.04
N PRO A 117 -5.96 -1.20 -19.11
CA PRO A 117 -5.65 -0.50 -17.88
C PRO A 117 -5.13 0.89 -18.21
N ILE A 118 -5.73 1.92 -17.63
CA ILE A 118 -5.15 3.26 -17.68
C ILE A 118 -3.81 3.16 -16.98
N LYS A 119 -2.75 3.62 -17.64
CA LYS A 119 -1.46 3.77 -17.00
C LYS A 119 -1.60 4.88 -15.97
N THR A 120 -1.96 4.52 -14.74
CA THR A 120 -1.88 5.47 -13.63
C THR A 120 -0.42 5.90 -13.56
N PRO A 121 -0.10 7.20 -13.69
CA PRO A 121 1.27 7.64 -13.52
C PRO A 121 1.72 7.10 -12.17
N PRO A 122 2.92 6.49 -12.08
CA PRO A 122 3.42 5.96 -10.82
C PRO A 122 3.24 7.07 -9.79
N VAL A 123 2.61 6.74 -8.65
CA VAL A 123 2.43 7.68 -7.54
C VAL A 123 3.74 8.41 -7.40
N GLN A 124 3.74 9.70 -7.76
CA GLN A 124 4.95 10.50 -7.66
C GLN A 124 5.14 10.72 -6.18
N ILE A 125 5.84 9.81 -5.52
CA ILE A 125 6.27 9.97 -4.13
C ILE A 125 7.15 11.22 -4.16
N PRO A 126 6.70 12.38 -3.64
CA PRO A 126 7.51 13.56 -3.70
C PRO A 126 8.81 13.26 -2.95
N SER A 127 9.93 13.56 -3.60
CA SER A 127 11.29 13.22 -3.15
C SER A 127 11.66 13.86 -1.79
N ASN A 128 10.78 14.71 -1.25
CA ASN A 128 10.87 15.34 0.06
C ASN A 128 10.07 14.61 1.17
N ILE A 129 9.40 13.48 0.93
CA ILE A 129 8.70 12.73 1.98
C ILE A 129 9.65 12.35 3.13
N LYS A 130 10.90 11.97 2.82
CA LYS A 130 11.95 11.75 3.82
C LYS A 130 12.29 13.00 4.64
N ARG A 131 12.06 14.21 4.11
CA ARG A 131 12.29 15.48 4.81
C ARG A 131 11.11 15.90 5.69
N GLN A 132 9.89 15.50 5.36
CA GLN A 132 8.68 15.91 6.07
C GLN A 132 8.31 14.99 7.25
N LEU A 133 8.74 13.73 7.23
CA LEU A 133 8.44 12.75 8.29
C LEU A 133 9.42 12.77 9.48
N THR A 134 10.48 13.58 9.46
CA THR A 134 11.32 13.75 10.65
C THR A 134 10.81 14.93 11.49
N PRO A 135 10.13 14.72 12.62
CA PRO A 135 10.13 15.71 13.68
C PRO A 135 11.55 15.76 14.25
N ARG A 136 12.42 16.61 13.70
CA ARG A 136 13.79 16.77 14.24
C ARG A 136 13.75 17.69 15.45
N GLY A 137 13.14 17.21 16.54
CA GLY A 137 12.94 17.95 17.79
C GLY A 137 14.26 18.43 18.39
N ARG A 138 15.35 17.69 18.18
CA ARG A 138 16.67 18.03 18.73
C ARG A 138 17.70 18.53 17.74
N ALA A 139 17.44 18.62 16.43
CA ALA A 139 18.49 18.93 15.44
C ALA A 139 19.34 20.19 15.71
N ARG A 140 18.81 21.19 16.43
CA ARG A 140 19.52 22.43 16.82
C ARG A 140 20.12 22.40 18.23
N GLN A 141 19.88 21.36 19.02
CA GLN A 141 20.43 21.25 20.37
C GLN A 141 21.91 20.84 20.32
N PRO A 142 22.74 21.26 21.29
CA PRO A 142 24.10 20.72 21.44
C PRO A 142 24.07 19.19 21.65
N TRP A 143 25.16 18.51 21.30
CA TRP A 143 25.33 17.09 21.67
C TRP A 143 25.68 16.99 23.15
N THR A 144 24.97 16.13 23.90
CA THR A 144 25.26 15.89 25.32
C THR A 144 26.13 14.64 25.49
N PRO A 145 26.77 14.47 26.67
CA PRO A 145 27.45 13.21 27.01
C PRO A 145 26.50 12.01 27.04
N GLU A 146 25.22 12.23 27.34
CA GLU A 146 24.18 11.19 27.31
C GLU A 146 23.89 10.74 25.87
N ASP A 147 23.82 11.68 24.92
CA ASP A 147 23.68 11.38 23.49
C ASP A 147 24.88 10.56 22.98
N ASP A 148 26.10 10.85 23.47
CA ASP A 148 27.33 10.12 23.12
C ASP A 148 27.34 8.70 23.71
N ALA A 149 26.84 8.52 24.93
CA ALA A 149 26.70 7.23 25.58
C ALA A 149 25.68 6.35 24.85
N ALA A 150 24.49 6.90 24.54
CA ALA A 150 23.46 6.20 23.78
C ALA A 150 23.94 5.82 22.37
N LEU A 151 24.63 6.74 21.69
CA LEU A 151 25.26 6.47 20.39
C LEU A 151 26.26 5.32 20.46
N THR A 152 27.08 5.27 21.51
CA THR A 152 28.11 4.24 21.70
C THR A 152 27.50 2.88 22.03
N GLU A 153 26.53 2.86 22.94
CA GLU A 153 25.81 1.64 23.34
C GLU A 153 25.06 1.03 22.14
N MET A 154 24.31 1.85 21.40
CA MET A 154 23.56 1.36 20.24
C MET A 154 24.47 0.90 19.11
N ARG A 155 25.66 1.48 18.94
CA ARG A 155 26.65 0.96 17.97
C ARG A 155 27.30 -0.32 18.44
N ALA A 156 27.55 -0.47 19.74
CA ALA A 156 28.05 -1.72 20.32
C ALA A 156 27.02 -2.86 20.21
N SER A 157 25.72 -2.56 20.27
CA SER A 157 24.64 -3.53 20.06
C SER A 157 24.37 -3.85 18.58
N GLY A 158 25.09 -3.24 17.64
CA GLY A 158 24.94 -3.49 16.21
C GLY A 158 23.76 -2.74 15.55
N SER A 159 23.23 -1.71 16.20
CA SER A 159 22.12 -0.92 15.65
C SER A 159 22.53 -0.18 14.38
N ASP A 160 21.61 -0.15 13.42
CA ASP A 160 21.75 0.62 12.19
C ASP A 160 21.63 2.12 12.47
N TRP A 161 22.35 2.93 11.67
CA TRP A 161 22.42 4.40 11.84
C TRP A 161 21.05 5.08 11.87
N TRP A 162 20.07 4.53 11.15
CA TRP A 162 18.71 5.04 11.14
C TRP A 162 18.00 4.85 12.48
N ALA A 163 18.15 3.70 13.13
CA ALA A 163 17.56 3.43 14.45
C ALA A 163 18.13 4.37 15.51
N ILE A 164 19.44 4.65 15.43
CA ILE A 164 20.11 5.58 16.33
C ILE A 164 19.67 7.03 16.07
N ALA A 165 19.47 7.39 14.80
CA ALA A 165 18.96 8.70 14.42
C ALA A 165 17.54 8.96 14.92
N ASP A 166 16.69 7.93 14.88
CA ASP A 166 15.33 7.96 15.42
C ASP A 166 15.34 8.12 16.94
N GLU A 167 16.10 7.28 17.66
CA GLU A 167 16.24 7.33 19.12
C GLU A 167 16.73 8.70 19.61
N LEU A 168 17.70 9.28 18.91
CA LEU A 168 18.27 10.58 19.28
C LEU A 168 17.47 11.77 18.72
N GLU A 169 16.41 11.53 17.95
CA GLU A 169 15.63 12.54 17.20
C GLU A 169 16.53 13.48 16.36
N ARG A 170 17.61 12.91 15.79
CA ARG A 170 18.59 13.60 14.94
C ARG A 170 18.59 13.03 13.54
N SER A 171 19.29 13.69 12.62
CA SER A 171 19.54 13.11 11.29
C SER A 171 20.66 12.09 11.33
N GLU A 172 20.55 11.02 10.54
CA GLU A 172 21.58 10.00 10.36
C GLU A 172 22.97 10.60 10.08
N ARG A 173 23.04 11.61 9.20
CA ARG A 173 24.29 12.35 8.90
C ARG A 173 24.93 12.95 10.16
N ALA A 174 24.13 13.55 11.04
CA ALA A 174 24.62 14.17 12.27
C ALA A 174 25.11 13.12 13.28
N VAL A 175 24.43 11.96 13.34
CA VAL A 175 24.84 10.81 14.15
C VAL A 175 26.18 10.25 13.67
N GLN A 176 26.34 10.04 12.35
CA GLN A 176 27.60 9.58 11.76
C GLN A 176 28.74 10.58 11.98
N ASP A 177 28.49 11.87 11.73
CA ASP A 177 29.47 12.93 11.97
C ASP A 177 29.87 13.02 13.45
N ARG A 178 28.94 12.75 14.38
CA ARG A 178 29.23 12.71 15.81
C ARG A 178 30.06 11.48 16.17
N TRP A 179 29.70 10.31 15.66
CA TRP A 179 30.44 9.06 15.87
C TRP A 179 31.91 9.21 15.50
N TRP A 180 32.21 9.80 14.34
CA TRP A 180 33.60 10.06 13.93
C TRP A 180 34.33 11.05 14.86
N ARG A 181 33.64 12.04 15.43
CA ARG A 181 34.25 12.97 16.39
C ARG A 181 34.51 12.35 17.77
N ILE A 182 33.70 11.39 18.18
CA ILE A 182 33.95 10.63 19.42
C ILE A 182 35.18 9.73 19.21
N GLY A 183 35.22 8.99 18.10
CA GLY A 183 36.35 8.12 17.77
C GLY A 183 37.67 8.88 17.54
N ALA A 184 37.63 10.09 16.97
CA ALA A 184 38.81 10.92 16.75
C ALA A 184 39.42 11.55 18.03
N ARG A 185 38.79 11.38 19.21
CA ARG A 185 39.33 11.84 20.51
C ARG A 185 39.92 10.70 21.34
N SER A 186 40.01 9.50 20.78
CA SER A 186 40.52 8.30 21.45
C SER A 186 41.94 7.88 21.02
N ASP A 187 42.67 8.74 20.29
CA ASP A 187 44.12 8.63 20.03
C ASP A 187 44.89 9.74 20.77
#